data_AF-A0A434INK0-F1
#
_entry.id   AF-A0A434INK0-F1
#
_cell.length_a   1.000
_cell.length_b   1.000
_cell.length_c   1.000
_cell.angle_alpha   90.00
_cell.angle_beta   90.00
_cell.angle_gamma   90.00
#
_symmetry.space_group_name_H-M   'P 1'
#
loop_
_entity.id
_entity.type
_entity.pdbx_description
1 polymer ?
#
loop_
_entity_poly.entity_id
_entity_poly.type
_entity_poly.pdbx_seq_one_letter_code
_entity_poly.pdbx_strand_id
1 'polypeptide(L)' 'MSASTPNAAISDLRGRIARLEGGNARKRAVLPFGISSIDSHLPGGGVALGALHEVAG' A
#
# COMPACT_ATOMS: atom_id res chain seq x y z
N MET A 1 -31.41 -12.31 17.48
CA MET A 1 -30.13 -12.37 16.74
C MET A 1 -30.29 -11.54 15.49
N SER A 2 -29.90 -10.26 15.52
CA SER A 2 -30.14 -9.33 14.41
C SER A 2 -29.27 -9.70 13.21
N ALA A 3 -29.92 -9.90 12.05
CA ALA A 3 -29.26 -10.23 10.81
C ALA A 3 -28.29 -9.11 10.41
N SER A 4 -27.01 -9.46 10.23
CA SER A 4 -25.99 -8.56 9.70
C SER A 4 -26.37 -8.18 8.26
N THR A 5 -26.78 -6.93 8.04
CA THR A 5 -26.90 -6.35 6.71
C THR A 5 -25.57 -6.56 5.97
N PRO A 6 -25.55 -7.11 4.74
CA PRO A 6 -24.31 -7.47 4.03
C PRO A 6 -23.26 -6.34 3.98
N ASN A 7 -23.72 -5.09 3.98
CA ASN A 7 -22.86 -3.91 4.00
C ASN A 7 -22.06 -3.76 5.31
N ALA A 8 -22.64 -4.12 6.46
CA ALA A 8 -21.95 -4.07 7.75
C ALA A 8 -20.80 -5.09 7.81
N ALA A 9 -21.03 -6.30 7.30
CA ALA A 9 -19.99 -7.34 7.21
C ALA A 9 -18.85 -6.93 6.26
N ILE A 10 -19.16 -6.32 5.11
CA ILE A 10 -18.14 -5.81 4.18
C ILE A 10 -17.35 -4.66 4.81
N SER A 11 -18.00 -3.75 5.53
CA SER A 11 -17.33 -2.65 6.21
C SER A 11 -16.37 -3.13 7.30
N ASP A 12 -16.80 -4.12 8.10
CA ASP A 12 -15.94 -4.74 9.12
C ASP A 12 -14.73 -5.42 8.48
N LEU A 13 -14.95 -6.19 7.40
CA LEU A 13 -13.88 -6.84 6.66
C LEU A 13 -12.86 -5.82 6.10
N ARG A 14 -13.33 -4.73 5.49
CA ARG A 14 -12.46 -3.64 5.02
C ARG A 14 -11.67 -3.01 6.17
N GLY A 15 -12.30 -2.80 7.32
CA GLY A 15 -11.62 -2.30 8.51
C GLY A 15 -10.53 -3.24 9.03
N ARG A 16 -10.76 -4.55 8.97
CA ARG A 16 -9.77 -5.57 9.35
C ARG A 16 -8.62 -5.66 8.35
N ILE A 17 -8.91 -5.60 7.05
CA ILE A 17 -7.90 -5.57 5.98
C ILE A 17 -6.99 -4.34 6.16
N ALA A 18 -7.56 -3.15 6.35
CA ALA A 18 -6.78 -1.92 6.55
C ALA A 18 -5.86 -1.97 7.78
N ARG A 19 -6.25 -2.69 8.84
CA ARG A 19 -5.40 -2.92 10.03
C ARG A 19 -4.25 -3.88 9.72
N LEU A 20 -4.50 -4.94 8.96
CA LEU A 20 -3.49 -5.94 8.57
C LEU A 20 -2.51 -5.40 7.53
N GLU A 21 -2.98 -4.56 6.61
CA GLU A 21 -2.16 -3.82 5.66
C GLU A 21 -1.24 -2.80 6.35
N GLY A 22 -1.35 -2.65 7.68
CA GLY A 22 -0.54 -1.71 8.44
C GLY A 22 -0.88 -0.27 8.04
N GLY A 23 -2.17 0.06 8.07
CA GLY A 23 -2.79 1.38 7.91
C GLY A 23 -1.92 2.43 7.22
N ASN A 24 -2.20 2.68 5.93
CA ASN A 24 -1.57 3.73 5.12
C ASN A 24 -0.11 3.98 5.52
N ALA A 25 0.73 2.99 5.22
CA ALA A 25 2.19 3.06 5.17
C ALA A 25 2.72 4.40 5.67
N ARG A 26 3.30 4.44 6.89
CA ARG A 26 4.11 5.58 7.35
C ARG A 26 4.79 6.14 6.11
N LYS A 27 4.50 7.40 5.74
CA LYS A 27 5.02 8.02 4.51
C LYS A 27 6.52 7.74 4.47
N ARG A 28 6.91 6.71 3.74
CA ARG A 28 8.30 6.30 3.67
C ARG A 28 8.93 7.31 2.75
N ALA A 29 10.08 7.83 3.18
CA ALA A 29 10.92 8.52 2.25
C ALA A 29 11.17 7.61 1.04
N VAL A 30 11.13 8.17 -0.15
CA VAL A 30 11.36 7.47 -1.41
C VAL A 30 12.68 7.93 -1.98
N LEU A 31 13.39 7.03 -2.66
CA LEU A 31 14.63 7.34 -3.37
C LEU A 31 14.37 7.25 -4.89
N PRO A 32 14.44 8.37 -5.64
CA PRO A 32 14.33 8.34 -7.09
C PRO A 32 15.59 7.74 -7.72
N PHE A 33 15.44 7.15 -8.91
CA PHE A 33 16.57 6.74 -9.76
C PHE A 33 17.21 7.92 -10.48
N GLY A 34 16.50 9.04 -10.62
CA GLY A 34 16.95 10.20 -11.40
C GLY A 34 16.72 10.05 -12.90
N ILE A 35 15.95 9.03 -13.29
CA ILE A 35 15.61 8.72 -14.68
C ILE A 35 14.10 8.87 -14.80
N SER A 36 13.64 9.93 -15.46
CA SER A 36 12.21 10.28 -15.51
C SER A 36 11.34 9.16 -16.08
N SER A 37 11.85 8.41 -17.07
CA SER A 37 11.13 7.27 -17.63
C SER A 37 10.96 6.10 -16.66
N ILE A 38 11.78 5.98 -15.62
CA ILE A 38 11.63 4.97 -14.57
C ILE A 38 10.80 5.54 -13.42
N ASP A 39 11.17 6.71 -12.91
CA ASP A 39 10.56 7.31 -11.71
C ASP A 39 9.06 7.56 -11.90
N SER A 40 8.61 7.93 -13.12
CA SER A 40 7.19 8.13 -13.43
C SER A 40 6.33 6.86 -13.36
N HIS A 41 6.94 5.68 -13.46
CA HIS A 41 6.24 4.40 -13.37
C HIS A 41 6.25 3.81 -11.95
N LEU A 42 7.05 4.38 -11.04
CA LEU A 42 7.16 3.89 -9.66
C LEU A 42 6.17 4.61 -8.74
N PRO A 43 5.44 3.89 -7.87
CA PRO A 43 4.58 4.51 -6.87
C PRO A 43 5.34 5.51 -5.99
N GLY A 44 4.90 6.77 -5.99
CA GLY A 44 5.55 7.84 -5.22
C GLY A 44 6.83 8.39 -5.85
N GLY A 45 7.22 7.98 -7.07
CA GLY A 45 8.35 8.55 -7.79
C GLY A 45 9.72 7.93 -7.47
N GLY A 46 9.76 6.74 -6.89
CA GLY A 46 11.00 6.07 -6.52
C GLY A 46 10.79 4.81 -5.68
N VAL A 47 11.87 4.25 -5.15
CA VAL A 47 11.82 3.07 -4.25
C VAL A 47 11.66 3.51 -2.80
N ALA A 48 10.74 2.88 -2.07
CA ALA A 48 10.54 3.19 -0.65
C ALA A 48 11.76 2.82 0.20
N LEU A 49 12.28 3.75 0.99
CA LEU A 49 13.40 3.51 1.89
C LEU A 49 13.01 2.53 3.01
N GLY A 50 13.92 1.61 3.35
CA GLY A 50 13.71 0.60 4.38
C GLY A 50 12.71 -0.49 3.99
N ALA A 51 12.40 -0.63 2.70
CA ALA A 51 11.66 -1.76 2.14
C ALA A 51 12.62 -2.68 1.35
N LEU A 52 12.27 -3.95 1.26
CA LEU A 52 12.93 -4.90 0.36
C LEU A 52 12.37 -4.68 -1.05
N HIS A 53 13.25 -4.48 -2.03
CA HIS A 53 12.93 -4.39 -3.45
C HIS A 53 13.68 -5.50 -4.17
N GLU A 54 12.95 -6.34 -4.91
CA GLU A 54 13.53 -7.41 -5.71
C GLU A 54 13.59 -6.97 -7.18
N VAL A 55 14.69 -7.28 -7.86
CA VAL A 55 14.90 -7.03 -9.28
C VAL A 55 15.24 -8.35 -9.94
N ALA A 56 14.41 -8.76 -10.91
CA ALA A 56 14.58 -9.99 -11.67
C ALA A 56 14.75 -9.66 -13.16
N GLY A 57 15.44 -10.54 -13.88
CA GLY A 57 15.72 -10.45 -15.32
C GLY A 57 15.59 -11.81 -15.99
#